data_AF-A0A8T5P279-F1
#
_entry.id   AF-A0A8T5P279-F1
#
_cell.length_a   1.000
_cell.length_b   1.000
_cell.length_c   1.000
_cell.angle_alpha   90.00
_cell.angle_beta   90.00
_cell.angle_gamma   90.00
#
_symmetry.space_group_name_H-M   'P 1'
#
loop_
_entity.id
_entity.type
_entity.pdbx_description
1 polymer ?
#
loop_
_entity_poly.entity_id
_entity_poly.type
_entity_poly.pdbx_seq_one_letter_code
_entity_poly.pdbx_strand_id
1 'polypeptide(L)'
;MEIDEAEFVNQLLDYHNILYLCHRNADPDALGSAFALKEAIGGTIGVIDGCDRVATVLAKQLNIEFVTDPAGEHDLVVVVDTSTLAQLNGFPLKNY
;
A
#
# COMPACT_ATOMS: atom_id res chain seq x y z
N MET A 1 12.79 -1.27 13.90
CA MET A 1 12.18 -0.37 14.89
C MET A 1 10.81 -0.93 15.17
N GLU A 2 10.48 -1.15 16.42
CA GLU A 2 9.14 -1.58 16.85
C GLU A 2 8.49 -0.33 17.43
N ILE A 3 7.31 0.03 16.92
CA ILE A 3 6.52 1.20 17.34
C ILE A 3 5.15 0.69 17.75
N ASP A 4 4.49 1.42 18.65
CA ASP A 4 3.10 1.10 19.00
C ASP A 4 2.10 1.67 17.97
N GLU A 5 0.83 1.30 18.13
CA GLU A 5 -0.24 1.72 17.22
C GLU A 5 -0.41 3.24 17.18
N ALA A 6 -0.33 3.91 18.34
CA ALA A 6 -0.53 5.35 18.41
C ALA A 6 0.63 6.10 17.75
N GLU A 7 1.87 5.65 17.98
CA GLU A 7 3.06 6.18 17.34
C GLU A 7 3.02 5.97 15.82
N PHE A 8 2.59 4.80 15.36
CA PHE A 8 2.40 4.53 13.93
C PHE A 8 1.40 5.48 13.30
N VAL A 9 0.21 5.64 13.89
CA VAL A 9 -0.82 6.54 13.37
C VAL A 9 -0.32 8.00 13.37
N ASN A 10 0.31 8.46 14.46
CA ASN A 10 0.87 9.80 14.52
C ASN A 10 1.92 10.02 13.42
N GLN A 11 2.81 9.05 13.19
CA GLN A 11 3.80 9.14 12.13
C GLN A 11 3.14 9.21 10.75
N LEU A 12 2.07 8.46 10.50
CA LEU A 12 1.34 8.55 9.22
C LEU A 12 0.74 9.95 9.02
N LEU A 13 0.20 10.56 10.08
CA LEU A 13 -0.45 11.88 10.00
C LEU A 13 0.51 13.03 9.67
N ASP A 14 1.83 12.82 9.80
CA ASP A 14 2.84 13.81 9.42
C ASP A 14 3.05 13.92 7.89
N TYR A 15 2.48 13.00 7.10
CA TYR A 15 2.65 12.92 5.65
C TYR A 15 1.34 13.19 4.90
N HIS A 16 1.42 13.87 3.75
CA HIS A 16 0.23 14.23 2.95
C HIS A 16 0.03 13.32 1.73
N ASN A 17 1.12 12.85 1.11
CA ASN A 17 1.07 11.95 -0.05
C ASN A 17 1.63 10.56 0.31
N ILE A 18 0.79 9.76 0.98
CA ILE A 18 1.13 8.40 1.40
C ILE A 18 0.74 7.41 0.29
N LEU A 19 1.67 6.50 -0.04
CA LEU A 19 1.42 5.34 -0.88
C LEU A 19 1.40 4.07 -0.04
N TYR A 20 0.28 3.37 0.00
CA TYR A 20 0.17 2.01 0.53
C TYR A 20 0.47 1.03 -0.61
N LEU A 21 1.68 0.48 -0.62
CA LEU A 21 2.20 -0.31 -1.72
C LEU A 21 2.07 -1.81 -1.42
N CYS A 22 1.20 -2.48 -2.17
CA CYS A 22 1.08 -3.94 -2.17
C CYS A 22 2.20 -4.59 -2.98
N HIS A 23 2.49 -5.85 -2.66
CA HIS A 23 3.40 -6.67 -3.43
C HIS A 23 2.87 -7.01 -4.84
N ARG A 24 3.73 -7.62 -5.65
CA ARG A 24 3.38 -8.12 -7.00
C ARG A 24 2.22 -9.10 -6.97
N ASN A 25 1.27 -8.96 -7.91
CA ASN A 25 0.09 -9.82 -7.98
C ASN A 25 -0.62 -9.88 -6.62
N ALA A 26 -0.96 -8.69 -6.10
CA ALA A 26 -1.51 -8.49 -4.78
C ALA A 26 -2.74 -9.38 -4.53
N ASP A 27 -2.76 -10.05 -3.40
CA ASP A 27 -3.86 -10.90 -3.00
C ASP A 27 -4.88 -10.11 -2.13
N PRO A 28 -5.98 -10.73 -1.67
CA PRO A 28 -6.97 -10.05 -0.84
C PRO A 28 -6.43 -9.46 0.47
N ASP A 29 -5.37 -10.03 1.05
CA ASP A 29 -4.83 -9.56 2.33
C ASP A 29 -4.02 -8.27 2.13
N ALA A 30 -3.13 -8.26 1.12
CA ALA A 30 -2.39 -7.07 0.72
C ALA A 30 -3.34 -5.92 0.32
N LEU A 31 -4.30 -6.21 -0.56
CA LEU A 31 -5.26 -5.20 -1.03
C LEU A 31 -6.18 -4.72 0.10
N GLY A 32 -6.66 -5.64 0.94
CA GLY A 32 -7.53 -5.32 2.07
C GLY A 32 -6.83 -4.46 3.13
N SER A 33 -5.57 -4.75 3.42
CA SER A 33 -4.74 -3.97 4.33
C SER A 33 -4.52 -2.54 3.81
N ALA A 34 -4.13 -2.39 2.53
CA ALA A 34 -3.97 -1.08 1.92
C ALA A 34 -5.29 -0.29 1.87
N PHE A 35 -6.41 -0.97 1.61
CA PHE A 35 -7.74 -0.36 1.64
C PHE A 35 -8.11 0.14 3.03
N ALA A 36 -7.93 -0.67 4.08
CA ALA A 36 -8.21 -0.26 5.44
C ALA A 36 -7.41 0.98 5.86
N LEU A 37 -6.11 1.03 5.50
CA LEU A 37 -5.25 2.18 5.79
C LEU A 37 -5.70 3.44 5.03
N LYS A 38 -6.03 3.32 3.73
CA LYS A 38 -6.57 4.41 2.93
C LYS A 38 -7.87 4.96 3.53
N GLU A 39 -8.79 4.09 3.95
CA GLU A 39 -10.07 4.53 4.53
C GLU A 39 -9.89 5.21 5.89
N ALA A 40 -8.88 4.81 6.67
CA ALA A 40 -8.60 5.40 7.98
C ALA A 40 -7.89 6.75 7.89
N ILE A 41 -6.85 6.87 7.05
CA ILE A 41 -5.91 7.99 7.05
C ILE A 41 -5.90 8.79 5.73
N GLY A 42 -6.52 8.27 4.66
CA GLY A 42 -6.38 8.79 3.31
C GLY A 42 -5.11 8.30 2.62
N GLY A 43 -4.87 8.72 1.37
CA GLY A 43 -3.70 8.31 0.59
C GLY A 43 -4.06 7.50 -0.66
N THR A 44 -3.05 6.85 -1.25
CA THR A 44 -3.18 6.09 -2.51
C THR A 44 -2.84 4.62 -2.30
N ILE A 45 -3.63 3.72 -2.88
CA ILE A 45 -3.30 2.29 -2.94
C ILE A 45 -2.54 2.03 -4.23
N GLY A 46 -1.34 1.47 -4.10
CA GLY A 46 -0.50 1.03 -5.20
C GLY A 46 -0.40 -0.49 -5.22
N VAL A 47 -0.43 -1.09 -6.42
CA VAL A 47 -0.18 -2.51 -6.60
C VAL A 47 0.89 -2.71 -7.67
N ILE A 48 1.83 -3.61 -7.44
CA ILE A 48 2.85 -3.98 -8.42
C ILE A 48 2.30 -5.12 -9.29
N ASP A 49 2.46 -5.06 -10.60
CA ASP A 49 2.02 -6.11 -11.54
C ASP A 49 0.51 -6.48 -11.42
N GLY A 50 -0.30 -5.62 -10.80
CA GLY A 50 -1.75 -5.82 -10.61
C GLY A 50 -2.15 -6.67 -9.39
N CYS A 51 -3.42 -7.07 -9.38
CA CYS A 51 -4.02 -7.92 -8.34
C CYS A 51 -4.27 -9.33 -8.89
N ASP A 52 -4.31 -10.31 -7.99
CA ASP A 52 -4.74 -11.67 -8.32
C ASP A 52 -6.25 -11.70 -8.68
N ARG A 53 -6.74 -12.86 -9.11
CA ARG A 53 -8.14 -13.01 -9.53
C ARG A 53 -9.14 -12.71 -8.41
N VAL A 54 -8.84 -13.11 -7.17
CA VAL A 54 -9.77 -12.96 -6.03
C VAL A 54 -9.79 -11.49 -5.59
N ALA A 55 -8.62 -10.90 -5.41
CA ALA A 55 -8.44 -9.48 -5.12
C ALA A 55 -9.07 -8.59 -6.19
N THR A 56 -8.95 -8.94 -7.48
CA THR A 56 -9.60 -8.21 -8.58
C THR A 56 -11.13 -8.23 -8.47
N VAL A 57 -11.72 -9.37 -8.08
CA VAL A 57 -13.17 -9.46 -7.87
C VAL A 57 -13.58 -8.62 -6.66
N LEU A 58 -12.83 -8.70 -5.55
CA LEU A 58 -13.09 -7.90 -4.35
C LEU A 58 -12.99 -6.41 -4.63
N ALA A 59 -11.95 -5.96 -5.33
CA ALA A 59 -11.78 -4.57 -5.73
C ALA A 59 -12.99 -4.04 -6.50
N LYS A 60 -13.52 -4.84 -7.43
CA LYS A 60 -14.72 -4.49 -8.20
C LYS A 60 -15.99 -4.45 -7.36
N GLN A 61 -16.18 -5.42 -6.47
CA GLN A 61 -17.39 -5.48 -5.62
C GLN A 61 -17.43 -4.35 -4.59
N LEU A 62 -16.26 -3.97 -4.08
CA LEU A 62 -16.09 -2.95 -3.05
C LEU A 62 -15.74 -1.57 -3.61
N ASN A 63 -15.62 -1.43 -4.93
CA ASN A 63 -15.14 -0.22 -5.62
C ASN A 63 -13.81 0.31 -5.05
N ILE A 64 -12.87 -0.59 -4.78
CA ILE A 64 -11.51 -0.23 -4.33
C ILE A 64 -10.75 0.33 -5.52
N GLU A 65 -10.43 1.62 -5.45
CA GLU A 65 -9.57 2.30 -6.41
C GLU A 65 -8.10 2.13 -6.02
N PHE A 66 -7.31 1.61 -6.96
CA PHE A 66 -5.87 1.42 -6.83
C PHE A 66 -5.16 1.78 -8.14
N VAL A 67 -3.87 2.11 -8.02
CA VAL A 67 -2.98 2.40 -9.15
C VAL A 67 -2.09 1.18 -9.38
N THR A 68 -2.09 0.66 -10.60
CA THR A 68 -1.14 -0.38 -11.01
C THR A 68 0.18 0.26 -11.40
N ASP A 69 1.28 -0.27 -10.87
CA ASP A 69 2.64 0.21 -11.07
C ASP A 69 2.76 1.73 -10.84
N PRO A 70 2.44 2.20 -9.61
CA PRO A 70 2.45 3.62 -9.29
C PRO A 70 3.83 4.22 -9.58
N ALA A 71 3.82 5.43 -10.13
CA ALA A 71 5.02 6.19 -10.44
C ALA A 71 4.91 7.60 -9.87
N GLY A 72 6.05 8.20 -9.55
CA GLY A 72 6.14 9.54 -8.99
C GLY A 72 6.71 9.57 -7.58
N GLU A 73 6.76 10.77 -7.03
CA GLU A 73 7.26 11.01 -5.68
C GLU A 73 6.13 10.90 -4.67
N HIS A 74 6.33 10.08 -3.65
CA HIS A 74 5.46 9.97 -2.47
C HIS A 74 6.22 10.41 -1.23
N ASP A 75 5.54 11.07 -0.30
CA ASP A 75 6.18 11.57 0.92
C ASP A 75 6.51 10.42 1.86
N LEU A 76 5.67 9.37 1.86
CA LEU A 76 5.86 8.13 2.59
C LEU A 76 5.36 6.95 1.75
N VAL A 77 6.09 5.84 1.79
CA VAL A 77 5.68 4.57 1.19
C VAL A 77 5.56 3.54 2.31
N VAL A 78 4.34 3.06 2.52
CA VAL A 78 4.03 2.01 3.49
C VAL A 78 3.84 0.72 2.71
N VAL A 79 4.82 -0.18 2.81
CA VAL A 79 4.74 -1.49 2.17
C VAL A 79 3.87 -2.41 3.03
N VAL A 80 2.88 -3.04 2.41
CA VAL A 80 1.96 -3.98 3.09
C VAL A 80 2.14 -5.40 2.59
N ASP A 81 1.93 -6.36 3.48
CA ASP A 81 1.96 -7.81 3.22
C ASP A 81 3.24 -8.33 2.50
N THR A 82 4.35 -7.62 2.67
CA THR A 82 5.66 -8.14 2.30
C THR A 82 6.78 -7.42 3.04
N SER A 83 7.86 -8.14 3.30
CA SER A 83 9.11 -7.60 3.85
C SER A 83 10.28 -7.71 2.87
N THR A 84 10.03 -8.12 1.62
CA THR A 84 11.10 -8.42 0.65
C THR A 84 11.03 -7.53 -0.58
N LEU A 85 12.13 -6.84 -0.89
CA LEU A 85 12.23 -5.93 -2.04
C LEU A 85 11.96 -6.60 -3.39
N ALA A 86 12.26 -7.90 -3.52
CA ALA A 86 12.01 -8.67 -4.74
C ALA A 86 10.52 -8.69 -5.13
N GLN A 87 9.64 -8.59 -4.14
CA GLN A 87 8.19 -8.57 -4.34
C GLN A 87 7.67 -7.20 -4.80
N LEU A 88 8.51 -6.16 -4.77
CA LEU A 88 8.17 -4.80 -5.19
C LEU A 88 8.66 -4.45 -6.60
N ASN A 89 9.19 -5.44 -7.33
CA ASN A 89 9.70 -5.28 -8.70
C ASN A 89 10.71 -4.12 -8.87
N GLY A 90 11.54 -3.88 -7.86
CA GLY A 90 12.54 -2.81 -7.89
C GLY A 90 11.98 -1.40 -7.64
N PHE A 91 10.76 -1.28 -7.12
CA PHE A 91 10.20 0.00 -6.68
C PHE A 91 11.17 0.72 -5.74
N PRO A 92 11.53 1.99 -6.01
CA PRO A 92 12.50 2.72 -5.20
C PRO A 92 11.90 3.11 -3.85
N LEU A 93 12.46 2.56 -2.76
CA LEU A 93 12.11 2.98 -1.40
C LEU A 93 13.09 4.04 -0.90
N LYS A 94 12.56 5.06 -0.23
CA LYS A 94 13.35 6.08 0.46
C LYS A 94 13.81 5.55 1.82
N ASN A 95 14.89 6.12 2.33
CA ASN A 95 15.28 5.95 3.73
C ASN A 95 14.60 7.05 4.54
N TYR A 96 13.85 6.66 5.58
CA TYR A 96 13.12 7.54 6.48
C TYR A 96 13.77 7.52 7.86
#